data_AF-A0A377KFP2-F1
#
_entry.id   AF-A0A377KFP2-F1
#
_cell.length_a   1.000
_cell.length_b   1.000
_cell.length_c   1.000
_cell.angle_alpha   90.00
_cell.angle_beta   90.00
_cell.angle_gamma   90.00
#
_symmetry.space_group_name_H-M   'P 1'
#
loop_
_entity.id
_entity.type
_entity.pdbx_description
1 polymer ?
#
loop_
_entity_poly.entity_id
_entity_poly.type
_entity_poly.pdbx_seq_one_letter_code
_entity_poly.pdbx_strand_id
1 'polypeptide(L)'
;MIEQKDLFEFNQLPPIKGFPELRWTNKRPYRSTQYYPAQLKEIYGQSDESGWLNKIFWGDNLQVMSHMMREYRGKVDLIYIDPPYDSKADYKMKVKPKNQKEVLTDSLSFEEKQYGDIWTNDEYLQFMYERLICLRELLSEEGSIFLHVDYHKAAHLKLIMDEVFGQSNFRNEIIWSYSTLGRPNDRFAQKHDNIYWYGKTSNTFFNLNGAKVPYSKEYIKSHFRDRDENGNPIRKRYDAGK
;
A
#
# COMPACT_ATOMS: atom_id res chain seq x y z
N MET A 1 -36.89 11.74 9.94
CA MET A 1 -35.67 12.52 10.27
C MET A 1 -34.62 12.16 9.24
N ILE A 2 -34.14 13.12 8.47
CA ILE A 2 -33.04 12.88 7.52
C ILE A 2 -31.78 12.82 8.37
N GLU A 3 -31.18 11.64 8.47
CA GLU A 3 -29.90 11.45 9.16
C GLU A 3 -28.86 12.31 8.42
N GLN A 4 -28.34 13.33 9.09
CA GLN A 4 -27.28 14.17 8.54
C GLN A 4 -26.03 13.31 8.45
N LYS A 5 -25.71 12.84 7.25
CA LYS A 5 -24.51 12.03 7.01
C LYS A 5 -23.29 12.91 7.17
N ASP A 6 -22.37 12.50 8.04
CA ASP A 6 -21.07 13.16 8.19
C ASP A 6 -20.34 13.17 6.84
N LEU A 7 -19.90 14.35 6.42
CA LEU A 7 -19.16 14.57 5.18
C LEU A 7 -17.71 14.91 5.54
N PHE A 8 -16.76 14.16 4.97
CA PHE A 8 -15.34 14.46 5.12
C PHE A 8 -14.83 15.13 3.84
N GLU A 9 -14.40 16.38 3.96
CA GLU A 9 -13.77 17.12 2.86
C GLU A 9 -12.24 16.98 2.88
N PHE A 10 -11.65 16.95 1.68
CA PHE A 10 -10.23 16.75 1.47
C PHE A 10 -9.58 18.00 0.88
N ASN A 11 -8.41 18.35 1.43
CA ASN A 11 -7.64 19.48 0.94
C ASN A 11 -7.03 19.15 -0.42
N GLN A 12 -7.17 20.06 -1.37
CA GLN A 12 -6.51 19.92 -2.66
C GLN A 12 -5.06 20.39 -2.56
N LEU A 13 -4.12 19.56 -3.00
CA LEU A 13 -2.78 20.03 -3.27
C LEU A 13 -2.85 20.92 -4.52
N PRO A 14 -2.37 22.17 -4.45
CA PRO A 14 -2.36 23.03 -5.62
C PRO A 14 -1.45 22.43 -6.70
N PRO A 15 -1.79 22.57 -7.99
CA PRO A 15 -0.89 22.16 -9.07
C PRO A 15 0.47 22.84 -8.89
N ILE A 16 1.52 22.05 -8.72
CA ILE A 16 2.87 22.59 -8.55
C ILE A 16 3.36 23.04 -9.93
N LYS A 17 3.60 24.35 -10.08
CA LYS A 17 4.06 24.93 -11.35
C LYS A 17 5.35 24.23 -11.81
N GLY A 18 5.33 23.67 -13.01
CA GLY A 18 6.47 22.98 -13.62
C GLY A 18 6.51 21.46 -13.46
N PHE A 19 5.56 20.85 -12.76
CA PHE A 19 5.48 19.39 -12.61
C PHE A 19 4.47 18.78 -13.60
N PRO A 20 4.79 17.63 -14.21
CA PRO A 20 3.89 16.93 -15.12
C PRO A 20 2.69 16.34 -14.37
N GLU A 21 1.53 16.31 -15.02
CA GLU A 21 0.29 15.73 -14.48
C GLU A 21 -0.09 14.47 -15.27
N LEU A 22 -0.38 13.36 -14.58
CA LEU A 22 -0.98 12.19 -15.21
C LEU A 22 -2.48 12.44 -15.45
N ARG A 23 -2.92 12.24 -16.69
CA ARG A 23 -4.32 12.40 -17.11
C ARG A 23 -4.87 11.10 -17.67
N TRP A 24 -6.15 10.83 -17.40
CA TRP A 24 -6.94 9.76 -17.99
C TRP A 24 -8.38 10.23 -18.21
N THR A 25 -9.14 9.56 -19.08
CA THR A 25 -10.41 10.06 -19.64
C THR A 25 -11.43 10.40 -18.56
N ASN A 26 -11.49 9.57 -17.52
CA ASN A 26 -12.47 9.67 -16.44
C ASN A 26 -11.87 10.19 -15.13
N LYS A 27 -10.72 10.87 -15.17
CA LYS A 27 -10.11 11.44 -13.96
C LYS A 27 -11.07 12.43 -13.31
N ARG A 28 -11.57 12.09 -12.13
CA ARG A 28 -12.48 12.94 -11.36
C ARG A 28 -11.82 13.29 -10.03
N PRO A 29 -11.75 14.59 -9.67
CA PRO A 29 -11.27 14.99 -8.35
C PRO A 29 -12.10 14.32 -7.26
N TYR A 30 -11.44 13.60 -6.35
CA TYR A 30 -12.08 13.02 -5.18
C TYR A 30 -11.94 14.00 -4.02
N ARG A 31 -12.94 14.87 -3.85
CA ARG A 31 -12.90 16.01 -2.92
C ARG A 31 -13.50 15.73 -1.55
N SER A 32 -14.32 14.69 -1.45
CA SER A 32 -14.99 14.34 -0.21
C SER A 32 -15.48 12.92 -0.24
N THR A 33 -15.63 12.31 0.94
CA THR A 33 -16.32 11.04 1.12
C THR A 33 -17.44 11.16 2.14
N GLN A 34 -18.53 10.43 1.91
CA GLN A 34 -19.61 10.32 2.89
C GLN A 34 -19.26 9.25 3.90
N TYR A 35 -19.59 9.49 5.17
CA TYR A 35 -19.50 8.48 6.20
C TYR A 35 -20.43 7.31 5.88
N TYR A 36 -19.87 6.10 5.93
CA TYR A 36 -20.61 4.85 5.92
C TYR A 36 -20.22 4.06 7.16
N PRO A 37 -21.17 3.51 7.94
CA PRO A 37 -20.83 2.64 9.05
C PRO A 37 -20.15 1.36 8.51
N ALA A 38 -18.96 1.05 9.00
CA ALA A 38 -18.28 -0.19 8.65
C ALA A 38 -18.77 -1.36 9.53
N GLN A 39 -18.79 -2.55 8.96
CA GLN A 39 -19.08 -3.77 9.72
C GLN A 39 -17.82 -4.24 10.43
N LEU A 40 -17.74 -4.00 11.74
CA LEU A 40 -16.70 -4.61 12.58
C LEU A 40 -16.98 -6.11 12.71
N LYS A 41 -16.05 -6.93 12.25
CA LYS A 41 -16.19 -8.39 12.23
C LYS A 41 -15.56 -9.03 13.44
N GLU A 42 -14.32 -8.67 13.74
CA GLU A 42 -13.54 -9.29 14.81
C GLU A 42 -12.69 -8.24 15.54
N ILE A 43 -12.45 -8.51 16.82
CA ILE A 43 -11.52 -7.77 17.68
C ILE A 43 -10.53 -8.80 18.25
N TYR A 44 -9.23 -8.53 18.11
CA TYR A 44 -8.15 -9.43 18.51
C TYR A 44 -7.11 -8.75 19.39
N GLY A 45 -6.57 -9.51 20.34
CA GLY A 45 -5.51 -9.07 21.25
C GLY A 45 -6.00 -9.01 22.71
N GLN A 46 -5.04 -8.92 23.62
CA GLN A 46 -5.32 -8.52 25.00
C GLN A 46 -5.11 -7.01 25.08
N SER A 47 -6.02 -6.31 25.77
CA SER A 47 -5.85 -4.87 25.98
C SER A 47 -4.55 -4.64 26.73
N ASP A 48 -3.63 -3.94 26.09
CA ASP A 48 -2.45 -3.41 26.79
C ASP A 48 -2.87 -2.28 27.74
N GLU A 49 -1.91 -1.63 28.40
CA GLU A 49 -2.15 -0.49 29.29
C GLU A 49 -2.85 0.69 28.58
N SER A 50 -2.80 0.74 27.24
CA SER A 50 -3.48 1.76 26.42
C SER A 50 -4.92 1.37 26.05
N GLY A 51 -5.33 0.13 26.32
CA GLY A 51 -6.64 -0.40 25.92
C GLY A 51 -6.71 -0.75 24.43
N TRP A 52 -5.59 -0.79 23.71
CA TRP A 52 -5.58 -0.99 22.26
C TRP A 52 -5.90 -2.44 21.90
N LEU A 53 -6.76 -2.61 20.88
CA LEU A 53 -7.14 -3.90 20.32
C LEU A 53 -7.11 -3.84 18.80
N ASN A 54 -6.71 -4.95 18.18
CA ASN A 54 -6.74 -5.09 16.73
C ASN A 54 -8.18 -5.25 16.25
N LYS A 55 -8.54 -4.59 15.15
CA LYS A 55 -9.90 -4.63 14.58
C LYS A 55 -9.85 -5.16 13.15
N ILE A 56 -10.81 -6.01 12.78
CA ILE A 56 -11.03 -6.45 11.40
C ILE A 56 -12.39 -5.95 10.95
N PHE A 57 -12.40 -5.18 9.87
CA PHE A 57 -13.62 -4.67 9.24
C PHE A 57 -13.91 -5.43 7.95
N TRP A 58 -15.20 -5.65 7.67
CA TRP A 58 -15.67 -6.23 6.42
C TRP A 58 -16.46 -5.19 5.61
N GLY A 59 -16.13 -5.05 4.34
CA GLY A 59 -16.83 -4.17 3.40
C GLY A 59 -15.95 -3.73 2.24
N ASP A 60 -16.47 -2.88 1.36
CA ASP A 60 -15.65 -2.15 0.41
C ASP A 60 -14.71 -1.21 1.17
N ASN A 61 -13.42 -1.27 0.83
CA ASN A 61 -12.39 -0.54 1.57
C ASN A 61 -12.58 0.99 1.53
N LEU A 62 -13.19 1.57 0.50
CA LEU A 62 -13.44 3.01 0.44
C LEU A 62 -14.49 3.42 1.47
N GLN A 63 -15.55 2.61 1.63
CA GLN A 63 -16.56 2.79 2.67
C GLN A 63 -16.00 2.56 4.08
N VAL A 64 -15.18 1.50 4.24
CA VAL A 64 -14.52 1.24 5.54
C VAL A 64 -13.58 2.38 5.91
N MET A 65 -12.81 2.92 4.96
CA MET A 65 -11.97 4.08 5.23
C MET A 65 -12.79 5.30 5.63
N SER A 66 -13.97 5.53 5.03
CA SER A 66 -14.82 6.65 5.44
C SER A 66 -15.37 6.48 6.88
N HIS A 67 -15.63 5.25 7.32
CA HIS A 67 -15.88 4.96 8.73
C HIS A 67 -14.68 5.33 9.61
N MET A 68 -13.48 4.87 9.22
CA MET A 68 -12.24 5.09 9.96
C MET A 68 -11.88 6.57 10.09
N MET A 69 -12.26 7.42 9.13
CA MET A 69 -12.02 8.88 9.21
C MET A 69 -12.55 9.51 10.49
N ARG A 70 -13.64 8.97 11.07
CA ARG A 70 -14.24 9.54 12.27
C ARG A 70 -13.33 9.44 13.49
N GLU A 71 -12.59 8.34 13.62
CA GLU A 71 -11.77 8.05 14.81
C GLU A 71 -10.27 8.18 14.52
N TYR A 72 -9.83 7.83 13.31
CA TYR A 72 -8.43 7.60 12.95
C TYR A 72 -7.85 8.58 11.91
N ARG A 73 -8.62 9.57 11.44
CA ARG A 73 -8.08 10.60 10.54
C ARG A 73 -6.87 11.30 11.19
N GLY A 74 -5.75 11.32 10.48
CA GLY A 74 -4.51 11.92 11.00
C GLY A 74 -3.77 11.10 12.07
N LYS A 75 -4.12 9.83 12.30
CA LYS A 75 -3.59 9.04 13.43
C LYS A 75 -2.92 7.73 13.05
N VAL A 76 -2.92 7.35 11.77
CA VAL A 76 -2.32 6.07 11.34
C VAL A 76 -0.84 6.27 11.03
N ASP A 77 0.05 5.61 11.76
CA ASP A 77 1.50 5.78 11.57
C ASP A 77 2.06 4.93 10.42
N LEU A 78 1.40 3.83 10.09
CA LEU A 78 1.86 2.92 9.05
C LEU A 78 0.69 2.32 8.28
N ILE A 79 0.78 2.41 6.95
CA ILE A 79 -0.12 1.75 6.00
C ILE A 79 0.73 0.86 5.09
N TYR A 80 0.30 -0.39 4.92
CA TYR A 80 0.80 -1.28 3.89
C TYR A 80 -0.37 -1.74 3.04
N ILE A 81 -0.26 -1.62 1.72
CA ILE A 81 -1.28 -2.10 0.78
C ILE A 81 -0.65 -2.86 -0.37
N ASP A 82 -1.36 -3.91 -0.78
CA ASP A 82 -1.02 -4.77 -1.92
C ASP A 82 -2.28 -4.87 -2.80
N PRO A 83 -2.57 -3.82 -3.60
CA PRO A 83 -3.78 -3.77 -4.43
C PRO A 83 -3.73 -4.83 -5.54
N PRO A 84 -4.90 -5.14 -6.17
CA PRO A 84 -4.90 -5.97 -7.37
C PRO A 84 -4.00 -5.37 -8.45
N TYR A 85 -3.33 -6.22 -9.22
CA TYR A 85 -2.31 -5.81 -10.19
C TYR A 85 -2.87 -5.45 -11.58
N ASP A 86 -4.17 -5.61 -11.83
CA ASP A 86 -4.77 -5.49 -13.18
C ASP A 86 -4.07 -6.40 -14.19
N SER A 87 -3.80 -7.63 -13.74
CA SER A 87 -3.10 -8.67 -14.50
C SER A 87 -3.97 -9.26 -15.63
N LYS A 88 -5.25 -8.87 -15.69
CA LYS A 88 -6.29 -9.47 -16.55
C LYS A 88 -6.49 -10.98 -16.30
N ALA A 89 -6.02 -11.49 -15.16
CA ALA A 89 -6.24 -12.87 -14.78
C ALA A 89 -7.65 -13.02 -14.21
N ASP A 90 -8.45 -13.87 -14.85
CA ASP A 90 -9.78 -14.28 -14.37
C ASP A 90 -9.61 -15.08 -13.06
N TYR A 91 -9.50 -14.40 -11.91
CA TYR A 91 -9.54 -15.05 -10.59
C TYR A 91 -10.98 -15.48 -10.27
N LYS A 92 -11.53 -16.41 -11.07
CA LYS A 92 -12.82 -17.04 -10.81
C LYS A 92 -12.63 -18.16 -9.79
N MET A 93 -12.69 -17.84 -8.50
CA MET A 93 -12.84 -18.88 -7.47
C MET A 93 -14.24 -19.50 -7.58
N LYS A 94 -14.33 -20.71 -8.15
CA LYS A 94 -15.55 -21.52 -8.09
C LYS A 94 -15.69 -22.09 -6.67
N VAL A 95 -16.49 -21.45 -5.83
CA VAL A 95 -16.87 -22.02 -4.53
C VAL A 95 -17.90 -23.13 -4.78
N LYS A 96 -17.54 -24.39 -4.52
CA LYS A 96 -18.52 -25.48 -4.48
C LYS A 96 -19.11 -25.56 -3.05
N PRO A 97 -20.41 -25.32 -2.85
CA PRO A 97 -21.03 -25.56 -1.55
C PRO A 97 -20.99 -27.06 -1.24
N LYS A 98 -20.54 -27.41 -0.03
CA LYS A 98 -20.20 -28.79 0.35
C LYS A 98 -21.40 -29.73 0.59
N ASN A 99 -22.66 -29.29 0.41
CA ASN A 99 -23.83 -30.09 0.79
C ASN A 99 -25.11 -29.75 -0.01
N GLN A 100 -25.16 -30.03 -1.31
CA GLN A 100 -26.47 -30.19 -1.96
C GLN A 100 -26.37 -31.18 -3.12
N LYS A 101 -27.22 -32.21 -3.04
CA LYS A 101 -27.42 -33.23 -4.07
C LYS A 101 -27.75 -32.55 -5.40
N GLU A 102 -27.24 -33.14 -6.46
CA GLU A 102 -27.48 -32.77 -7.86
C GLU A 102 -28.98 -32.48 -8.10
N VAL A 103 -29.29 -31.20 -8.25
CA VAL A 103 -30.52 -30.75 -8.90
C VAL A 103 -30.06 -29.91 -10.08
N LEU A 104 -30.36 -30.43 -11.27
CA LEU A 104 -30.15 -29.77 -12.55
C LEU A 104 -31.01 -28.50 -12.60
N THR A 105 -30.44 -27.37 -12.22
CA THR A 105 -30.99 -26.05 -12.56
C THR A 105 -29.83 -25.08 -12.71
N ASP A 106 -29.64 -24.63 -13.95
CA ASP A 106 -28.52 -23.83 -14.46
C ASP A 106 -28.56 -22.36 -13.98
N SER A 107 -28.99 -22.11 -12.74
CA SER A 107 -29.31 -20.76 -12.26
C SER A 107 -28.95 -20.48 -10.79
N LEU A 108 -28.17 -21.35 -10.13
CA LEU A 108 -27.77 -21.17 -8.73
C LEU A 108 -26.27 -21.33 -8.46
N SER A 109 -25.42 -21.05 -9.45
CA SER A 109 -24.07 -20.57 -9.12
C SER A 109 -24.22 -19.13 -8.63
N PHE A 110 -24.31 -18.95 -7.31
CA PHE A 110 -24.09 -17.64 -6.71
C PHE A 110 -22.65 -17.22 -7.03
N GLU A 111 -22.48 -16.49 -8.13
CA GLU A 111 -21.28 -15.73 -8.43
C GLU A 111 -21.27 -14.53 -7.48
N GLU A 112 -20.68 -14.70 -6.29
CA GLU A 112 -20.17 -13.55 -5.58
C GLU A 112 -19.06 -12.96 -6.45
N LYS A 113 -19.37 -11.87 -7.17
CA LYS A 113 -18.37 -11.06 -7.87
C LYS A 113 -17.36 -10.52 -6.86
N GLN A 114 -16.32 -11.29 -6.56
CA GLN A 114 -15.04 -10.73 -6.18
C GLN A 114 -14.60 -9.84 -7.35
N TYR A 115 -14.26 -8.58 -7.05
CA TYR A 115 -13.84 -7.56 -8.02
C TYR A 115 -13.03 -8.19 -9.15
N GLY A 116 -13.62 -8.25 -10.34
CA GLY A 116 -12.93 -8.83 -11.49
C GLY A 116 -11.68 -8.00 -11.78
N ASP A 117 -10.54 -8.65 -11.96
CA ASP A 117 -9.28 -8.04 -12.40
C ASP A 117 -9.33 -7.59 -13.88
N ILE A 118 -10.52 -7.22 -14.35
CA ILE A 118 -10.82 -6.76 -15.70
C ILE A 118 -11.33 -5.33 -15.53
N TRP A 119 -10.40 -4.40 -15.48
CA TRP A 119 -10.70 -2.98 -15.48
C TRP A 119 -10.60 -2.47 -16.93
N THR A 120 -11.54 -1.62 -17.37
CA THR A 120 -11.21 -0.79 -18.53
C THR A 120 -10.14 0.19 -18.06
N ASN A 121 -9.00 0.28 -18.76
CA ASN A 121 -7.69 0.77 -18.27
C ASN A 121 -7.71 1.96 -17.28
N ASP A 122 -8.60 2.92 -17.51
CA ASP A 122 -8.77 4.16 -16.73
C ASP A 122 -9.53 3.98 -15.40
N GLU A 123 -10.40 2.96 -15.28
CA GLU A 123 -11.20 2.68 -14.08
C GLU A 123 -10.33 2.23 -12.91
N TYR A 124 -9.28 1.43 -13.17
CA TYR A 124 -8.31 1.04 -12.15
C TYR A 124 -7.59 2.25 -11.57
N LEU A 125 -7.21 3.21 -12.43
CA LEU A 125 -6.53 4.43 -11.99
C LEU A 125 -7.44 5.27 -11.10
N GLN A 126 -8.72 5.43 -11.48
CA GLN A 126 -9.70 6.12 -10.65
C GLN A 126 -9.93 5.37 -9.32
N PHE A 127 -10.08 4.04 -9.37
CA PHE A 127 -10.26 3.19 -8.19
C PHE A 127 -9.12 3.38 -7.18
N MET A 128 -7.87 3.35 -7.65
CA MET A 128 -6.69 3.55 -6.80
C MET A 128 -6.55 4.99 -6.33
N TYR A 129 -6.83 5.97 -7.20
CA TYR A 129 -6.75 7.39 -6.87
C TYR A 129 -7.60 7.77 -5.66
N GLU A 130 -8.87 7.37 -5.65
CA GLU A 130 -9.81 7.66 -4.54
C GLU A 130 -9.34 7.05 -3.21
N ARG A 131 -8.79 5.83 -3.28
CA ARG A 131 -8.30 5.10 -2.10
C ARG A 131 -7.03 5.72 -1.55
N LEU A 132 -6.08 6.08 -2.41
CA LEU A 132 -4.83 6.70 -1.99
C LEU A 132 -5.07 8.06 -1.33
N ILE A 133 -6.06 8.84 -1.79
CA ILE A 133 -6.49 10.07 -1.13
C ILE A 133 -7.00 9.78 0.29
N CYS A 134 -7.89 8.81 0.46
CA CYS A 134 -8.36 8.41 1.79
C CYS A 134 -7.21 7.91 2.69
N LEU A 135 -6.30 7.09 2.18
CA LEU A 135 -5.19 6.58 2.97
C LEU A 135 -4.28 7.72 3.44
N ARG A 136 -4.02 8.73 2.59
CA ARG A 136 -3.27 9.92 2.98
C ARG A 136 -3.93 10.69 4.12
N GLU A 137 -5.25 10.81 4.12
CA GLU A 137 -6.01 11.51 5.17
C GLU A 137 -5.99 10.73 6.50
N LEU A 138 -5.94 9.40 6.46
CA LEU A 138 -5.80 8.55 7.65
C LEU A 138 -4.40 8.65 8.26
N LEU A 139 -3.35 8.82 7.46
CA LEU A 139 -1.98 8.89 7.96
C LEU A 139 -1.76 10.04 8.96
N SER A 140 -0.96 9.80 9.98
CA SER A 140 -0.37 10.84 10.83
C SER A 140 0.65 11.66 10.05
N GLU A 141 1.04 12.84 10.56
CA GLU A 141 2.02 13.71 9.90
C GLU A 141 3.40 13.04 9.72
N GLU A 142 3.75 12.11 10.61
CA GLU A 142 4.98 11.32 10.55
C GLU A 142 4.77 9.95 9.87
N GLY A 143 3.55 9.66 9.44
CA GLY A 143 3.14 8.35 8.94
C GLY A 143 3.76 7.96 7.60
N SER A 144 3.91 6.65 7.41
CA SER A 144 4.44 6.02 6.19
C SER A 144 3.38 5.17 5.49
N ILE A 145 3.42 5.18 4.16
CA ILE A 145 2.69 4.23 3.32
C ILE A 145 3.66 3.42 2.45
N PHE A 146 3.42 2.11 2.39
CA PHE A 146 4.09 1.16 1.53
C PHE A 146 3.07 0.59 0.54
N LEU A 147 3.31 0.82 -0.75
CA LEU A 147 2.46 0.36 -1.83
C LEU A 147 3.22 -0.69 -2.64
N HIS A 148 2.80 -1.95 -2.53
CA HIS A 148 3.35 -3.06 -3.30
C HIS A 148 2.70 -3.10 -4.69
N VAL A 149 3.52 -3.19 -5.74
CA VAL A 149 3.06 -3.17 -7.13
C VAL A 149 3.91 -4.09 -7.99
N ASP A 150 3.28 -4.72 -8.96
CA ASP A 150 3.98 -5.38 -10.04
C ASP A 150 4.22 -4.44 -11.23
N TYR A 151 4.86 -4.96 -12.27
CA TYR A 151 5.24 -4.21 -13.46
C TYR A 151 4.06 -3.66 -14.28
N HIS A 152 2.84 -4.18 -14.16
CA HIS A 152 1.71 -3.76 -15.01
C HIS A 152 1.28 -2.32 -14.69
N LYS A 153 1.26 -1.97 -13.41
CA LYS A 153 0.76 -0.66 -12.93
C LYS A 153 1.77 0.15 -12.15
N ALA A 154 2.99 -0.36 -11.93
CA ALA A 154 4.08 0.33 -11.24
C ALA A 154 4.25 1.81 -11.66
N ALA A 155 4.36 2.09 -12.96
CA ALA A 155 4.58 3.47 -13.43
C ALA A 155 3.37 4.38 -13.16
N HIS A 156 2.16 3.89 -13.42
CA HIS A 156 0.92 4.66 -13.23
C HIS A 156 0.69 4.97 -11.74
N LEU A 157 0.84 3.98 -10.88
CA LEU A 157 0.67 4.14 -9.45
C LEU A 157 1.74 5.03 -8.84
N LYS A 158 2.98 4.99 -9.34
CA LYS A 158 4.03 5.91 -8.92
C LYS A 158 3.65 7.37 -9.16
N LEU A 159 3.10 7.68 -10.34
CA LEU A 159 2.66 9.03 -10.68
C LEU A 159 1.44 9.47 -9.85
N ILE A 160 0.51 8.56 -9.59
CA ILE A 160 -0.61 8.84 -8.69
C ILE A 160 -0.11 9.11 -7.26
N MET A 161 0.85 8.33 -6.76
CA MET A 161 1.46 8.56 -5.45
C MET A 161 2.19 9.91 -5.40
N ASP A 162 2.91 10.30 -6.47
CA ASP A 162 3.53 11.63 -6.58
C ASP A 162 2.49 12.76 -6.53
N GLU A 163 1.33 12.59 -7.16
CA GLU A 163 0.24 13.56 -7.12
C GLU A 163 -0.40 13.64 -5.73
N VAL A 164 -0.68 12.51 -5.09
CA VAL A 164 -1.41 12.45 -3.81
C VAL A 164 -0.49 12.80 -2.63
N PHE A 165 0.68 12.20 -2.54
CA PHE A 165 1.60 12.37 -1.42
C PHE A 165 2.63 13.48 -1.64
N GLY A 166 2.84 13.89 -2.89
CA GLY A 166 3.88 14.84 -3.27
C GLY A 166 5.20 14.12 -3.56
N GLN A 167 5.81 14.44 -4.69
CA GLN A 167 7.08 13.82 -5.12
C GLN A 167 8.21 13.99 -4.09
N SER A 168 8.27 15.12 -3.39
CA SER A 168 9.27 15.38 -2.35
C SER A 168 9.15 14.45 -1.13
N ASN A 169 8.02 13.76 -0.99
CA ASN A 169 7.76 12.84 0.11
C ASN A 169 7.98 11.37 -0.30
N PHE A 170 8.43 11.12 -1.54
CA PHE A 170 8.95 9.81 -1.93
C PHE A 170 10.21 9.49 -1.13
N ARG A 171 10.25 8.30 -0.49
CA ARG A 171 11.34 7.91 0.40
C ARG A 171 12.26 6.89 -0.23
N ASN A 172 11.68 5.84 -0.80
CA ASN A 172 12.46 4.79 -1.45
C ASN A 172 11.60 3.93 -2.38
N GLU A 173 12.29 3.25 -3.28
CA GLU A 173 11.79 2.11 -4.03
C GLU A 173 12.50 0.86 -3.53
N ILE A 174 11.73 -0.05 -2.94
CA ILE A 174 12.23 -1.29 -2.39
C ILE A 174 11.97 -2.40 -3.42
N ILE A 175 13.03 -3.10 -3.82
CA ILE A 175 12.95 -4.20 -4.77
C ILE A 175 12.66 -5.49 -4.02
N TRP A 176 11.43 -6.01 -4.15
CA TRP A 176 11.06 -7.30 -3.59
C TRP A 176 11.44 -8.40 -4.58
N SER A 177 12.61 -9.00 -4.35
CA SER A 177 13.17 -10.02 -5.25
C SER A 177 12.75 -11.43 -4.85
N TYR A 178 12.43 -12.27 -5.84
CA TYR A 178 12.13 -13.69 -5.64
C TYR A 178 13.14 -14.60 -6.35
N SER A 179 13.48 -15.72 -5.70
CA SER A 179 14.57 -16.61 -6.12
C SER A 179 14.23 -17.51 -7.31
N THR A 180 12.95 -17.81 -7.56
CA THR A 180 12.57 -19.04 -8.29
C THR A 180 11.31 -18.90 -9.15
N LEU A 181 11.22 -17.87 -10.00
CA LEU A 181 10.17 -17.81 -11.01
C LEU A 181 10.73 -17.71 -12.43
N GLY A 182 10.09 -18.44 -13.35
CA GLY A 182 10.14 -18.29 -14.81
C GLY A 182 11.50 -18.35 -15.50
N ARG A 183 11.62 -19.20 -16.52
CA ARG A 183 12.67 -19.10 -17.54
C ARG A 183 12.01 -18.85 -18.89
N PRO A 184 11.53 -17.62 -19.15
CA PRO A 184 11.02 -17.28 -20.46
C PRO A 184 12.11 -17.46 -21.52
N ASN A 185 11.73 -17.90 -22.71
CA ASN A 185 12.65 -18.13 -23.83
C ASN A 185 12.79 -16.91 -24.75
N ASP A 186 11.95 -15.89 -24.56
CA ASP A 186 11.78 -14.74 -25.45
C ASP A 186 12.11 -13.39 -24.80
N ARG A 187 12.38 -13.37 -23.49
CA ARG A 187 12.67 -12.16 -22.71
C ARG A 187 13.52 -12.47 -21.48
N PHE A 188 13.99 -11.43 -20.79
CA PHE A 188 14.59 -11.61 -19.48
C PHE A 188 13.56 -12.06 -18.46
N ALA A 189 13.96 -12.96 -17.57
CA ALA A 189 13.12 -13.39 -16.48
C ALA A 189 12.80 -12.20 -15.57
N GLN A 190 11.51 -11.97 -15.32
CA GLN A 190 11.09 -11.08 -14.25
C GLN A 190 11.47 -11.74 -12.92
N LYS A 191 12.12 -10.98 -12.03
CA LYS A 191 12.71 -11.46 -10.78
C LYS A 191 12.34 -10.62 -9.56
N HIS A 192 11.53 -9.60 -9.74
CA HIS A 192 11.13 -8.72 -8.67
C HIS A 192 9.79 -8.06 -8.97
N ASP A 193 9.20 -7.56 -7.89
CA ASP A 193 8.17 -6.52 -7.88
C ASP A 193 8.69 -5.33 -7.05
N ASN A 194 7.94 -4.23 -7.05
CA ASN A 194 8.37 -2.95 -6.50
C ASN A 194 7.49 -2.60 -5.30
N ILE A 195 8.10 -2.11 -4.22
CA ILE A 195 7.36 -1.53 -3.10
C ILE A 195 7.75 -0.07 -3.01
N TYR A 196 6.81 0.82 -3.28
CA TYR A 196 7.01 2.25 -3.13
C TYR A 196 6.74 2.69 -1.70
N TRP A 197 7.71 3.39 -1.12
CA TRP A 197 7.58 3.98 0.20
C TRP A 197 7.44 5.50 0.09
N TYR A 198 6.34 6.01 0.63
CA TYR A 198 6.08 7.45 0.78
C TYR A 198 5.84 7.82 2.23
N GLY A 199 6.21 9.05 2.55
CA GLY A 199 5.75 9.78 3.71
C GLY A 199 4.46 10.55 3.44
N LYS A 200 3.68 10.84 4.49
CA LYS A 200 2.66 11.89 4.39
C LYS A 200 3.30 13.28 4.21
N THR A 201 4.39 13.52 4.91
CA THR A 201 5.16 14.79 4.90
C THR A 201 6.66 14.54 4.76
N SER A 202 7.46 15.61 4.76
CA SER A 202 8.91 15.54 4.81
C SER A 202 9.47 15.08 6.17
N ASN A 203 8.65 15.01 7.23
CA ASN A 203 9.03 14.56 8.58
C ASN A 203 8.64 13.10 8.87
N THR A 204 8.71 12.22 7.87
CA THR A 204 8.33 10.81 8.02
C THR A 204 9.25 10.07 8.98
N PHE A 205 8.65 9.34 9.91
CA PHE A 205 9.39 8.48 10.83
C PHE A 205 9.96 7.25 10.11
N PHE A 206 11.21 6.89 10.44
CA PHE A 206 11.82 5.62 10.03
C PHE A 206 12.71 5.07 11.15
N ASN A 207 12.39 3.86 11.61
CA ASN A 207 13.20 3.19 12.62
C ASN A 207 14.48 2.59 12.02
N LEU A 208 15.50 3.44 11.85
CA LEU A 208 16.79 3.04 11.31
C LEU A 208 17.45 1.89 12.11
N ASN A 209 17.28 1.87 13.43
CA ASN A 209 17.91 0.83 14.26
C ASN A 209 17.19 -0.52 14.12
N GLY A 210 15.86 -0.51 14.04
CA GLY A 210 15.06 -1.72 13.78
C GLY A 210 15.27 -2.31 12.38
N ALA A 211 15.60 -1.46 11.40
CA ALA A 211 15.86 -1.88 10.02
C ALA A 211 17.27 -2.47 9.81
N LYS A 212 18.20 -2.31 10.74
CA LYS A 212 19.55 -2.85 10.62
C LYS A 212 19.55 -4.35 10.87
N VAL A 213 20.00 -5.11 9.88
CA VAL A 213 20.31 -6.52 10.06
C VAL A 213 21.77 -6.64 10.49
N PRO A 214 22.09 -7.40 11.57
CA PRO A 214 23.47 -7.66 11.95
C PRO A 214 24.26 -8.26 10.78
N TYR A 215 25.47 -7.76 10.57
CA TYR A 215 26.36 -8.33 9.56
C TYR A 215 26.72 -9.78 9.91
N SER A 216 26.91 -10.61 8.88
CA SER A 216 27.44 -11.96 9.07
C SER A 216 28.86 -11.91 9.64
N LYS A 217 29.26 -12.97 10.35
CA LYS A 217 30.62 -13.06 10.93
C LYS A 217 31.69 -12.97 9.85
N GLU A 218 31.43 -13.53 8.68
CA GLU A 218 32.30 -13.50 7.50
C GLU A 218 32.43 -12.07 6.96
N TYR A 219 31.33 -11.32 6.90
CA TYR A 219 31.35 -9.93 6.46
C TYR A 219 32.15 -9.07 7.43
N ILE A 220 31.93 -9.23 8.74
CA ILE A 220 32.69 -8.52 9.78
C ILE A 220 34.19 -8.82 9.64
N LYS A 221 34.57 -10.10 9.57
CA LYS A 221 35.98 -10.51 9.45
C LYS A 221 36.67 -9.96 8.20
N SER A 222 35.96 -9.88 7.08
CA SER A 222 36.51 -9.44 5.80
C SER A 222 36.59 -7.92 5.65
N HIS A 223 35.63 -7.19 6.20
CA HIS A 223 35.46 -5.74 5.97
C HIS A 223 35.82 -4.86 7.18
N PHE A 224 35.82 -5.40 8.40
CA PHE A 224 36.17 -4.69 9.64
C PHE A 224 37.49 -5.23 10.18
N ARG A 225 38.58 -4.96 9.44
CA ARG A 225 39.92 -5.49 9.72
C ARG A 225 40.68 -4.66 10.74
N ASP A 226 40.29 -3.41 10.92
CA ASP A 226 40.88 -2.50 11.89
C ASP A 226 40.17 -2.65 13.24
N ARG A 227 40.80 -2.17 14.31
CA ARG A 227 40.19 -2.07 15.64
C ARG A 227 40.29 -0.65 16.18
N ASP A 228 39.28 -0.24 16.94
CA ASP A 228 39.34 1.01 17.71
C ASP A 228 40.21 0.83 18.97
N GLU A 229 40.38 1.91 19.73
CA GLU A 229 41.11 1.94 21.01
C GLU A 229 40.56 0.99 22.08
N ASN A 230 39.29 0.60 21.97
CA ASN A 230 38.61 -0.35 22.86
C ASN A 230 38.62 -1.78 22.30
N GLY A 231 39.28 -2.02 21.16
CA GLY A 231 39.37 -3.31 20.52
C GLY A 231 38.16 -3.72 19.68
N ASN A 232 37.17 -2.86 19.45
CA ASN A 232 36.01 -3.18 18.61
C ASN A 232 36.39 -3.18 17.13
N PRO A 233 35.84 -4.11 16.31
CA PRO A 233 36.08 -4.12 14.88
C PRO A 233 35.55 -2.84 14.21
N ILE A 234 36.41 -2.12 13.51
CA ILE A 234 36.07 -0.94 12.73
C ILE A 234 36.48 -1.11 11.28
N ARG A 235 35.82 -0.37 10.40
CA ARG A 235 36.19 -0.24 8.98
C ARG A 235 36.59 1.20 8.72
N LYS A 236 37.87 1.46 8.47
CA LYS A 236 38.32 2.77 8.02
C LYS A 236 37.67 3.07 6.66
N ARG A 237 36.94 4.18 6.59
CA ARG A 237 36.48 4.74 5.31
C ARG A 237 37.48 5.80 4.91
N TYR A 238 38.12 5.59 3.76
CA TYR A 238 38.86 6.66 3.11
C TYR A 238 37.84 7.47 2.33
N ASP A 239 37.77 8.76 2.62
CA ASP A 239 36.93 9.66 1.85
C ASP A 239 37.52 9.75 0.46
N ALA A 240 36.88 9.09 -0.50
CA ALA A 240 37.25 9.19 -1.91
C ALA A 240 36.70 10.54 -2.38
N GLY A 241 37.42 11.62 -2.07
CA GLY A 241 37.02 13.00 -2.33
C GLY A 241 36.29 13.13 -3.66
N LYS A 242 35.00 13.47 -3.56
CA LYS A 242 34.13 13.87 -4.66
C LYS A 242 33.42 15.13 -4.26
#